data_AF-A0A2N1SPG7-F1
#
_entry.id   AF-A0A2N1SPG7-F1
#
_cell.length_a   1.000
_cell.length_b   1.000
_cell.length_c   1.000
_cell.angle_alpha   90.00
_cell.angle_beta   90.00
_cell.angle_gamma   90.00
#
_symmetry.space_group_name_H-M   'P 1'
#
loop_
_entity.id
_entity.type
_entity.pdbx_description
1 polymer ?
#
loop_
_entity_poly.entity_id
_entity_poly.type
_entity_poly.pdbx_seq_one_letter_code
_entity_poly.pdbx_strand_id
1 'polypeptide(L)'
;MGGVIVGKCIFCNSEGPFTTIEHIIPESLGNTDDILERDGVCDSCQKYFGKEIEQYVLSKSCLGFYRVLLNIKTKKNREPIFDLSRPEKNSGKIPSYHPRSDYGLKFFPYNGDDANRIEVEIVEDERFNKMLADNKIEIVMTPYMVVNIGRFLGKIALELLFKGIGDGVFDEQYEALRRYSRYGTSNEIWPLLHGVLKDPIHNWEADGGDTESRLIYRYSIFELKRYQNLVIFLFDIGSERYGIVCNQKFPNPRVVDQLIDVDGNKVQFIWYPNFR
;
A
#
# COMPACT_ATOMS: atom_id res chain seq x y z
N MET A 1 16.33 38.63 1.12
CA MET A 1 16.32 37.74 2.29
C MET A 1 15.20 36.74 2.09
N GLY A 2 15.51 35.55 1.57
CA GLY A 2 14.50 34.50 1.38
C GLY A 2 14.23 33.87 2.73
N GLY A 3 13.02 34.01 3.26
CA GLY A 3 12.61 33.35 4.49
C GLY A 3 12.77 31.84 4.32
N VAL A 4 13.46 31.20 5.26
CA VAL A 4 13.49 29.74 5.34
C VAL A 4 12.06 29.30 5.57
N ILE A 5 11.47 28.55 4.64
CA ILE A 5 10.16 27.91 4.84
C ILE A 5 10.34 26.92 5.99
N VAL A 6 9.71 27.22 7.12
CA VAL A 6 9.70 26.34 8.29
C VAL A 6 8.50 25.42 8.14
N GLY A 7 8.71 24.25 7.53
CA GLY A 7 7.70 23.20 7.44
C GLY A 7 7.52 22.48 8.78
N LYS A 8 6.35 21.85 8.97
CA LYS A 8 6.07 20.96 10.11
C LYS A 8 5.81 19.57 9.58
N CYS A 9 6.52 18.58 10.09
CA CYS A 9 6.37 17.21 9.61
C CYS A 9 5.03 16.61 10.03
N ILE A 10 4.24 16.13 9.07
CA ILE A 10 2.95 15.45 9.28
C ILE A 10 3.10 14.30 10.29
N PHE A 11 4.18 13.53 10.22
CA PHE A 11 4.28 12.27 10.95
C PHE A 11 4.90 12.36 12.35
N CYS A 12 5.83 13.30 12.57
CA CYS A 12 6.53 13.43 13.85
C CYS A 12 6.46 14.82 14.48
N ASN A 13 5.77 15.77 13.84
CA ASN A 13 5.64 17.16 14.28
C ASN A 13 6.97 17.92 14.41
N SER A 14 8.11 17.39 13.93
CA SER A 14 9.36 18.14 13.90
C SER A 14 9.24 19.34 12.97
N GLU A 15 9.93 20.43 13.29
CA GLU A 15 10.01 21.63 12.45
C GLU A 15 11.22 21.57 11.51
N GLY A 16 11.14 22.30 10.40
CA GLY A 16 12.14 22.35 9.33
C GLY A 16 13.42 23.12 9.66
N PRO A 17 14.29 23.34 8.66
CA PRO A 17 14.05 23.10 7.23
C PRO A 17 14.11 21.61 6.84
N PHE A 18 13.29 21.21 5.86
CA PHE A 18 13.37 19.90 5.20
C PHE A 18 13.98 20.06 3.81
N THR A 19 14.70 19.04 3.34
CA THR A 19 15.49 19.16 2.10
C THR A 19 14.99 18.28 0.97
N THR A 20 14.20 17.27 1.29
CA THR A 20 13.86 16.24 0.32
C THR A 20 12.48 16.46 -0.31
N ILE A 21 12.36 16.11 -1.60
CA ILE A 21 11.10 16.04 -2.32
C ILE A 21 10.67 14.57 -2.32
N GLU A 22 9.42 14.31 -1.97
CA GLU A 22 8.87 12.97 -1.84
C GLU A 22 7.70 12.79 -2.80
N HIS A 23 7.60 11.60 -3.41
CA HIS A 23 6.43 11.22 -4.19
C HIS A 23 5.36 10.67 -3.23
N ILE A 24 4.12 11.17 -3.36
CA ILE A 24 3.05 10.78 -2.44
C ILE A 24 2.81 9.27 -2.52
N ILE A 25 2.54 8.81 -3.74
CA ILE A 25 2.63 7.39 -4.10
C ILE A 25 4.09 7.14 -4.55
N PRO A 26 4.77 6.06 -4.13
CA PRO A 26 6.17 5.86 -4.50
C PRO A 26 6.39 5.73 -6.01
N GLU A 27 7.54 6.20 -6.50
CA GLU A 27 7.99 5.97 -7.90
C GLU A 27 8.02 4.48 -8.25
N SER A 28 8.27 3.62 -7.27
CA SER A 28 8.28 2.15 -7.46
C SER A 28 6.86 1.54 -7.59
N LEU A 29 5.82 2.37 -7.63
CA LEU A 29 4.46 2.06 -8.08
C LEU A 29 4.07 2.86 -9.34
N GLY A 30 5.01 3.52 -10.02
CA GLY A 30 4.77 4.20 -11.30
C GLY A 30 4.43 5.68 -11.19
N ASN A 31 4.38 6.26 -9.99
CA ASN A 31 4.16 7.69 -9.82
C ASN A 31 5.41 8.50 -10.18
N THR A 32 5.35 9.31 -11.23
CA THR A 32 6.48 10.15 -11.67
C THR A 32 6.25 11.65 -11.49
N ASP A 33 5.03 12.05 -11.15
CA ASP A 33 4.61 13.46 -11.19
C ASP A 33 3.97 13.96 -9.88
N ASP A 34 3.27 13.10 -9.12
CA ASP A 34 2.54 13.52 -7.92
C ASP A 34 3.48 13.58 -6.70
N ILE A 35 4.08 14.75 -6.52
CA ILE A 35 4.99 15.05 -5.41
C ILE A 35 4.32 15.84 -4.29
N LEU A 36 4.87 15.69 -3.09
CA LEU A 36 4.66 16.56 -1.95
C LEU A 36 5.79 17.61 -1.90
N GLU A 37 5.43 18.89 -1.80
CA GLU A 37 6.41 19.97 -1.72
C GLU A 37 7.21 19.96 -0.41
N ARG A 38 8.28 20.77 -0.37
CA ARG A 38 9.30 20.78 0.69
C ARG A 38 8.80 21.48 1.95
N ASP A 39 7.91 20.83 2.69
CA ASP A 39 7.41 21.30 4.00
C ASP A 39 6.53 20.29 4.75
N GLY A 40 6.01 19.25 4.08
CA GLY A 40 5.11 18.28 4.71
C GLY A 40 5.79 17.11 5.44
N VAL A 41 6.97 16.65 5.01
CA VAL A 41 7.63 15.46 5.57
C VAL A 41 9.11 15.72 5.81
N CYS A 42 9.58 15.47 7.03
CA CYS A 42 11.01 15.61 7.35
C CYS A 42 11.84 14.45 6.80
N ASP A 43 13.12 14.72 6.54
CA ASP A 43 14.08 13.77 5.96
C ASP A 43 14.18 12.45 6.77
N SER A 44 14.00 12.53 8.10
CA SER A 44 14.00 11.35 8.98
C SER A 44 12.77 10.45 8.79
N CYS A 45 11.58 11.05 8.66
CA CYS A 45 10.36 10.28 8.44
C CYS A 45 10.33 9.68 7.03
N GLN A 46 10.74 10.45 6.03
CA GLN A 46 10.83 9.97 4.66
C GLN A 46 11.80 8.78 4.54
N LYS A 47 13.03 8.92 5.06
CA LYS A 47 14.01 7.82 5.08
C LYS A 47 13.46 6.57 5.77
N TYR A 48 12.71 6.77 6.84
CA TYR A 48 12.05 5.68 7.55
C TYR A 48 10.98 5.00 6.70
N PHE A 49 10.06 5.75 6.08
CA PHE A 49 9.00 5.16 5.25
C PHE A 49 9.60 4.38 4.08
N GLY A 50 10.54 4.96 3.33
CA GLY A 50 11.19 4.29 2.21
C GLY A 50 11.89 2.99 2.62
N LYS A 51 12.63 2.99 3.73
CA LYS A 51 13.42 1.84 4.18
C LYS A 51 12.59 0.76 4.90
N GLU A 52 11.70 1.15 5.80
CA GLU A 52 11.06 0.21 6.73
C GLU A 52 9.67 -0.21 6.26
N ILE A 53 8.98 0.61 5.44
CA ILE A 53 7.57 0.39 5.06
C ILE A 53 7.44 0.10 3.58
N GLU A 54 7.85 1.03 2.73
CA GLU A 54 7.68 0.91 1.28
C GLU A 54 8.49 -0.25 0.73
N GLN A 55 9.76 -0.39 1.14
CA GLN A 55 10.58 -1.53 0.74
C GLN A 55 9.89 -2.86 1.07
N TYR A 56 9.30 -3.00 2.25
CA TYR A 56 8.57 -4.21 2.63
C TYR A 56 7.28 -4.38 1.80
N VAL A 57 6.41 -3.38 1.74
CA VAL A 57 5.11 -3.47 1.05
C VAL A 57 5.30 -3.77 -0.45
N LEU A 58 6.29 -3.16 -1.08
CA LEU A 58 6.57 -3.29 -2.51
C LEU A 58 7.42 -4.52 -2.89
N SER A 59 7.81 -5.36 -1.91
CA SER A 59 8.55 -6.60 -2.16
C SER A 59 8.00 -7.83 -1.45
N LYS A 60 7.17 -7.67 -0.42
CA LYS A 60 6.68 -8.78 0.42
C LYS A 60 5.17 -8.72 0.70
N SER A 61 4.42 -7.87 0.02
CA SER A 61 2.94 -7.84 0.12
C SER A 61 2.27 -8.01 -1.25
N CYS A 62 0.95 -8.15 -1.27
CA CYS A 62 0.16 -8.24 -2.52
C CYS A 62 0.39 -7.05 -3.47
N LEU A 63 0.76 -5.86 -2.97
CA LEU A 63 1.14 -4.73 -3.83
C LEU A 63 2.46 -5.00 -4.59
N GLY A 64 3.39 -5.73 -3.96
CA GLY A 64 4.63 -6.19 -4.61
C GLY A 64 4.36 -7.18 -5.74
N PHE A 65 3.34 -8.04 -5.60
CA PHE A 65 2.90 -8.92 -6.69
C PHE A 65 2.46 -8.13 -7.92
N TYR A 66 1.58 -7.14 -7.76
CA TYR A 66 1.15 -6.31 -8.88
C TYR A 66 2.31 -5.49 -9.46
N ARG A 67 3.23 -5.01 -8.63
CA ARG A 67 4.44 -4.35 -9.11
C ARG A 67 5.27 -5.24 -10.04
N VAL A 68 5.37 -6.54 -9.74
CA VAL A 68 6.02 -7.55 -10.60
C VAL A 68 5.23 -7.77 -11.89
N LEU A 69 3.92 -7.99 -11.79
CA LEU A 69 3.04 -8.21 -12.94
C LEU A 69 3.03 -7.01 -13.92
N LEU A 70 3.15 -5.80 -13.37
CA LEU A 70 3.21 -4.55 -14.13
C LEU A 70 4.62 -4.20 -14.60
N ASN A 71 5.64 -4.98 -14.21
CA ASN A 71 7.05 -4.72 -14.47
C ASN A 71 7.51 -3.29 -14.08
N ILE A 72 7.07 -2.80 -12.92
CA ILE A 72 7.38 -1.45 -12.46
C ILE A 72 8.75 -1.44 -11.78
N LYS A 73 9.73 -0.91 -12.50
CA LYS A 73 11.12 -0.82 -12.06
C LYS A 73 11.28 0.25 -10.98
N THR A 74 12.33 0.09 -10.18
CA THR A 74 12.73 1.15 -9.23
C THR A 74 13.25 2.38 -9.96
N LYS A 75 13.36 3.52 -9.25
CA LYS A 75 14.05 4.74 -9.74
C LYS A 75 15.46 4.46 -10.31
N LYS A 76 16.13 3.42 -9.83
CA LYS A 76 17.46 2.98 -10.30
C LYS A 76 17.39 1.94 -11.43
N ASN A 77 16.25 1.83 -12.09
CA ASN A 77 15.98 0.89 -13.18
C ASN A 77 16.21 -0.59 -12.83
N ARG A 78 16.05 -0.96 -11.55
CA ARG A 78 16.12 -2.36 -11.09
C ARG A 78 14.76 -3.03 -11.19
N GLU A 79 14.76 -4.28 -11.66
CA GLU A 79 13.57 -5.12 -11.77
C GLU A 79 12.86 -5.29 -10.41
N PRO A 80 11.51 -5.32 -10.39
CA PRO A 80 10.77 -5.67 -9.19
C PRO A 80 10.92 -7.15 -8.85
N ILE A 81 10.81 -7.46 -7.55
CA ILE A 81 10.79 -8.83 -7.04
C ILE A 81 9.71 -8.89 -5.96
N PHE A 82 8.88 -9.92 -6.02
CA PHE A 82 7.97 -10.26 -4.92
C PHE A 82 8.48 -11.54 -4.25
N ASP A 83 8.92 -11.40 -3.00
CA ASP A 83 9.73 -12.40 -2.30
C ASP A 83 8.99 -12.97 -1.07
N LEU A 84 8.46 -14.18 -1.26
CA LEU A 84 7.80 -14.99 -0.23
C LEU A 84 8.76 -16.03 0.39
N SER A 85 10.07 -15.80 0.37
CA SER A 85 11.00 -16.57 1.20
C SER A 85 10.57 -16.54 2.68
N ARG A 86 10.77 -17.65 3.40
CA ARG A 86 10.44 -17.71 4.81
C ARG A 86 11.28 -16.70 5.59
N PRO A 87 10.69 -15.96 6.54
CA PRO A 87 11.47 -15.12 7.42
C PRO A 87 12.42 -16.01 8.25
N GLU A 88 13.73 -15.78 8.15
CA GLU A 88 14.76 -16.57 8.86
C GLU A 88 14.57 -16.55 10.38
N LYS A 89 13.95 -15.48 10.91
CA LYS A 89 13.56 -15.33 12.31
C LYS A 89 12.22 -14.59 12.38
N ASN A 90 11.33 -15.02 13.28
CA ASN A 90 10.21 -14.18 13.73
C ASN A 90 10.78 -13.04 14.60
N SER A 91 11.33 -12.01 13.96
CA SER A 91 11.84 -10.83 14.64
C SER A 91 10.69 -9.84 14.87
N GLY A 92 9.97 -10.00 15.98
CA GLY A 92 8.93 -9.04 16.38
C GLY A 92 7.78 -9.67 17.13
N LYS A 93 6.90 -8.81 17.66
CA LYS A 93 5.68 -9.22 18.37
C LYS A 93 4.50 -9.51 17.43
N ILE A 94 4.64 -9.18 16.15
CA ILE A 94 3.57 -9.33 15.15
C ILE A 94 3.92 -10.53 14.27
N PRO A 95 3.03 -11.53 14.16
CA PRO A 95 3.25 -12.69 13.31
C PRO A 95 3.47 -12.30 11.85
N SER A 96 4.61 -12.72 11.32
CA SER A 96 4.99 -12.56 9.90
C SER A 96 4.80 -13.85 9.09
N TYR A 97 4.38 -14.92 9.76
CA TYR A 97 4.17 -16.25 9.20
C TYR A 97 2.72 -16.70 9.43
N HIS A 98 2.18 -17.45 8.48
CA HIS A 98 0.89 -18.12 8.58
C HIS A 98 0.95 -19.48 7.88
N PRO A 99 0.58 -20.59 8.55
CA PRO A 99 0.84 -21.95 8.04
C PRO A 99 0.12 -22.31 6.74
N ARG A 100 -0.96 -21.59 6.40
CA ARG A 100 -1.70 -21.76 5.14
C ARG A 100 -1.14 -20.97 3.95
N SER A 101 -0.23 -20.02 4.19
CA SER A 101 0.45 -19.36 3.06
C SER A 101 1.51 -20.29 2.50
N ASP A 102 1.67 -20.23 1.19
CA ASP A 102 2.81 -20.80 0.50
C ASP A 102 4.01 -19.85 0.62
N TYR A 103 5.17 -20.41 0.96
CA TYR A 103 6.45 -19.71 1.12
C TYR A 103 7.53 -20.41 0.30
N GLY A 104 8.70 -19.79 0.22
CA GLY A 104 9.83 -20.32 -0.54
C GLY A 104 9.71 -20.03 -2.03
N LEU A 105 9.04 -18.92 -2.38
CA LEU A 105 8.85 -18.48 -3.76
C LEU A 105 9.37 -17.06 -3.95
N LYS A 106 9.92 -16.80 -5.13
CA LYS A 106 10.16 -15.44 -5.62
C LYS A 106 9.54 -15.27 -6.99
N PHE A 107 8.90 -14.13 -7.19
CA PHE A 107 8.26 -13.78 -8.45
C PHE A 107 9.03 -12.65 -9.12
N PHE A 108 9.20 -12.79 -10.43
CA PHE A 108 9.91 -11.85 -11.30
C PHE A 108 9.05 -11.51 -12.52
N PRO A 109 9.27 -10.34 -13.15
CA PRO A 109 8.64 -10.04 -14.43
C PRO A 109 8.98 -11.10 -15.46
N TYR A 110 8.00 -11.49 -16.27
CA TYR A 110 8.27 -12.28 -17.46
C TYR A 110 8.81 -11.37 -18.57
N ASN A 111 9.95 -11.75 -19.17
CA ASN A 111 10.60 -10.95 -20.22
C ASN A 111 10.16 -11.34 -21.65
N GLY A 112 9.01 -12.01 -21.81
CA GLY A 112 8.42 -12.32 -23.11
C GLY A 112 7.17 -11.50 -23.42
N ASP A 113 6.53 -11.79 -24.55
CA ASP A 113 5.45 -10.96 -25.12
C ASP A 113 4.09 -11.09 -24.41
N ASP A 114 3.99 -11.94 -23.38
CA ASP A 114 2.75 -12.15 -22.62
C ASP A 114 2.75 -11.32 -21.33
N ALA A 115 2.06 -10.18 -21.37
CA ALA A 115 1.97 -9.21 -20.28
C ALA A 115 1.26 -9.73 -19.00
N ASN A 116 0.66 -10.92 -19.07
CA ASN A 116 -0.02 -11.55 -17.93
C ASN A 116 0.76 -12.72 -17.34
N ARG A 117 2.01 -12.92 -17.77
CA ARG A 117 2.91 -13.92 -17.19
C ARG A 117 3.90 -13.32 -16.22
N ILE A 118 4.29 -14.13 -15.26
CA ILE A 118 5.36 -13.86 -14.30
C ILE A 118 6.23 -15.11 -14.20
N GLU A 119 7.51 -14.91 -13.92
CA GLU A 119 8.43 -16.01 -13.64
C GLU A 119 8.43 -16.29 -12.15
N VAL A 120 8.48 -17.57 -11.77
CA VAL A 120 8.49 -18.01 -10.38
C VAL A 120 9.73 -18.86 -10.14
N GLU A 121 10.60 -18.40 -9.24
CA GLU A 121 11.72 -19.16 -8.71
C GLU A 121 11.26 -19.90 -7.45
N ILE A 122 11.48 -21.21 -7.41
CA ILE A 122 11.24 -22.05 -6.23
C ILE A 122 12.53 -22.11 -5.44
N VAL A 123 12.47 -21.65 -4.19
CA VAL A 123 13.60 -21.57 -3.27
C VAL A 123 13.57 -22.71 -2.25
N GLU A 124 12.38 -23.25 -1.93
CA GLU A 124 12.19 -24.36 -0.98
C GLU A 124 11.26 -25.45 -1.55
N ASP A 125 11.79 -26.66 -1.77
CA ASP A 125 11.11 -27.74 -2.52
C ASP A 125 9.97 -28.47 -1.79
N GLU A 126 9.92 -28.46 -0.45
CA GLU A 126 9.08 -29.39 0.32
C GLU A 126 7.56 -29.22 0.12
N ARG A 127 7.09 -28.04 -0.29
CA ARG A 127 5.67 -27.79 -0.62
C ARG A 127 5.38 -27.72 -2.12
N PHE A 128 6.41 -27.73 -2.96
CA PHE A 128 6.31 -27.47 -4.39
C PHE A 128 5.41 -28.49 -5.14
N ASN A 129 5.57 -29.78 -4.85
CA ASN A 129 4.80 -30.85 -5.51
C ASN A 129 3.29 -30.72 -5.27
N LYS A 130 2.89 -30.17 -4.11
CA LYS A 130 1.48 -29.91 -3.80
C LYS A 130 0.96 -28.72 -4.61
N MET A 131 1.74 -27.65 -4.70
CA MET A 131 1.36 -26.43 -5.45
C MET A 131 1.20 -26.69 -6.95
N LEU A 132 2.08 -27.52 -7.53
CA LEU A 132 1.96 -27.96 -8.93
C LEU A 132 0.69 -28.77 -9.17
N ALA A 133 0.33 -29.67 -8.25
CA ALA A 133 -0.85 -30.50 -8.39
C ALA A 133 -2.15 -29.68 -8.31
N ASP A 134 -2.21 -28.70 -7.41
CA ASP A 134 -3.39 -27.86 -7.21
C ASP A 134 -3.49 -26.72 -8.24
N ASN A 135 -2.44 -26.47 -9.03
CA ASN A 135 -2.31 -25.35 -9.97
C ASN A 135 -2.71 -23.99 -9.35
N LYS A 136 -2.31 -23.79 -8.08
CA LYS A 136 -2.71 -22.64 -7.25
C LYS A 136 -1.59 -22.28 -6.28
N ILE A 137 -1.47 -20.99 -6.01
CA ILE A 137 -0.65 -20.42 -4.94
C ILE A 137 -1.59 -19.73 -3.95
N GLU A 138 -1.50 -20.08 -2.66
CA GLU A 138 -2.27 -19.45 -1.58
C GLU A 138 -1.37 -18.52 -0.76
N ILE A 139 -1.72 -17.24 -0.69
CA ILE A 139 -1.02 -16.25 0.13
C ILE A 139 -2.02 -15.70 1.14
N VAL A 140 -1.78 -15.95 2.43
CA VAL A 140 -2.53 -15.30 3.50
C VAL A 140 -1.82 -14.00 3.89
N MET A 141 -2.55 -12.88 3.87
CA MET A 141 -2.07 -11.60 4.37
C MET A 141 -1.86 -11.67 5.89
N THR A 142 -0.63 -11.94 6.31
CA THR A 142 -0.28 -12.06 7.74
C THR A 142 -0.56 -10.76 8.49
N PRO A 143 -0.73 -10.80 9.83
CA PRO A 143 -0.86 -9.59 10.64
C PRO A 143 0.24 -8.55 10.35
N TYR A 144 1.48 -8.99 10.16
CA TYR A 144 2.59 -8.10 9.81
C TYR A 144 2.41 -7.47 8.42
N MET A 145 1.91 -8.24 7.44
CA MET A 145 1.60 -7.71 6.11
C MET A 145 0.49 -6.66 6.17
N VAL A 146 -0.63 -6.96 6.85
CA VAL A 146 -1.76 -6.02 7.01
C VAL A 146 -1.33 -4.74 7.72
N VAL A 147 -0.50 -4.84 8.77
CA VAL A 147 0.04 -3.65 9.45
C VAL A 147 0.85 -2.80 8.50
N ASN A 148 1.76 -3.38 7.72
CA ASN A 148 2.60 -2.59 6.83
C ASN A 148 1.82 -2.00 5.65
N ILE A 149 0.85 -2.71 5.08
CA ILE A 149 -0.07 -2.15 4.08
C ILE A 149 -0.85 -0.97 4.70
N GLY A 150 -1.38 -1.11 5.91
CA GLY A 150 -2.11 -0.03 6.58
C GLY A 150 -1.26 1.22 6.80
N ARG A 151 -0.01 1.04 7.22
CA ARG A 151 0.93 2.15 7.43
C ARG A 151 1.31 2.82 6.11
N PHE A 152 1.42 2.04 5.04
CA PHE A 152 1.67 2.54 3.70
C PHE A 152 0.49 3.36 3.16
N LEU A 153 -0.74 2.83 3.25
CA LEU A 153 -1.96 3.55 2.88
C LEU A 153 -2.15 4.82 3.74
N GLY A 154 -1.86 4.73 5.04
CA GLY A 154 -1.91 5.87 5.95
C GLY A 154 -0.91 6.96 5.59
N LYS A 155 0.31 6.60 5.18
CA LYS A 155 1.32 7.54 4.65
C LYS A 155 0.78 8.29 3.43
N ILE A 156 0.32 7.56 2.41
CA ILE A 156 -0.24 8.15 1.18
C ILE A 156 -1.44 9.04 1.49
N ALA A 157 -2.40 8.55 2.29
CA ALA A 157 -3.61 9.29 2.61
C ALA A 157 -3.32 10.61 3.34
N LEU A 158 -2.40 10.61 4.30
CA LEU A 158 -2.02 11.81 5.05
C LEU A 158 -1.28 12.82 4.18
N GLU A 159 -0.43 12.37 3.26
CA GLU A 159 0.26 13.25 2.32
C GLU A 159 -0.72 13.86 1.30
N LEU A 160 -1.71 13.09 0.81
CA LEU A 160 -2.81 13.60 -0.01
C LEU A 160 -3.68 14.61 0.76
N LEU A 161 -3.98 14.35 2.03
CA LEU A 161 -4.71 15.30 2.87
C LEU A 161 -3.91 16.57 3.04
N PHE A 162 -2.62 16.51 3.36
CA PHE A 162 -1.80 17.71 3.45
C PHE A 162 -1.80 18.51 2.14
N LYS A 163 -1.67 17.84 1.00
CA LYS A 163 -1.75 18.49 -0.31
C LYS A 163 -3.11 19.16 -0.59
N GLY A 164 -4.20 18.58 -0.11
CA GLY A 164 -5.56 19.09 -0.34
C GLY A 164 -6.05 20.13 0.67
N ILE A 165 -5.75 19.94 1.96
CA ILE A 165 -6.28 20.76 3.07
C ILE A 165 -5.18 21.46 3.90
N GLY A 166 -3.91 21.35 3.50
CA GLY A 166 -2.77 21.96 4.19
C GLY A 166 -2.69 21.55 5.66
N ASP A 167 -2.54 22.55 6.53
CA ASP A 167 -2.42 22.37 7.97
C ASP A 167 -3.63 21.70 8.66
N GLY A 168 -4.78 21.61 7.98
CA GLY A 168 -5.93 20.86 8.49
C GLY A 168 -5.61 19.37 8.72
N VAL A 169 -4.56 18.83 8.08
CA VAL A 169 -4.07 17.48 8.37
C VAL A 169 -3.56 17.31 9.80
N PHE A 170 -3.23 18.40 10.52
CA PHE A 170 -2.76 18.38 11.90
C PHE A 170 -3.88 18.29 12.93
N ASP A 171 -5.14 18.40 12.51
CA ASP A 171 -6.30 18.24 13.39
C ASP A 171 -6.23 16.94 14.21
N GLU A 172 -6.78 16.99 15.43
CA GLU A 172 -6.74 15.88 16.39
C GLU A 172 -7.32 14.58 15.80
N GLN A 173 -8.32 14.69 14.92
CA GLN A 173 -8.97 13.57 14.27
C GLN A 173 -8.00 12.67 13.47
N TYR A 174 -6.89 13.22 12.97
CA TYR A 174 -5.88 12.46 12.20
C TYR A 174 -4.66 12.03 13.04
N GLU A 175 -4.52 12.49 14.29
CA GLU A 175 -3.35 12.20 15.15
C GLU A 175 -3.14 10.69 15.33
N ALA A 176 -4.23 9.95 15.53
CA ALA A 176 -4.17 8.50 15.68
C ALA A 176 -3.58 7.81 14.43
N LEU A 177 -3.98 8.25 13.23
CA LEU A 177 -3.47 7.71 11.97
C LEU A 177 -2.00 8.11 11.75
N ARG A 178 -1.62 9.36 12.06
CA ARG A 178 -0.23 9.85 11.95
C ARG A 178 0.71 8.99 12.81
N ARG A 179 0.33 8.76 14.07
CA ARG A 179 1.07 7.90 15.00
C ARG A 179 1.15 6.46 14.52
N TYR A 180 0.03 5.89 14.07
CA TYR A 180 0.00 4.52 13.55
C TYR A 180 0.90 4.36 12.31
N SER A 181 0.79 5.26 11.34
CA SER A 181 1.60 5.22 10.12
C SER A 181 3.09 5.29 10.46
N ARG A 182 3.49 6.23 11.34
CA ARG A 182 4.90 6.46 11.69
C ARG A 182 5.51 5.41 12.60
N TYR A 183 4.79 4.97 13.62
CA TYR A 183 5.33 4.14 14.71
C TYR A 183 4.79 2.71 14.72
N GLY A 184 3.74 2.44 13.94
CA GLY A 184 3.08 1.14 13.89
C GLY A 184 2.21 0.87 15.12
N THR A 185 2.03 -0.41 15.40
CA THR A 185 1.21 -0.93 16.51
C THR A 185 1.84 -2.21 17.05
N SER A 186 1.55 -2.57 18.29
CA SER A 186 1.96 -3.86 18.87
C SER A 186 0.80 -4.71 19.38
N ASN A 187 -0.42 -4.16 19.36
CA ASN A 187 -1.57 -4.76 20.06
C ASN A 187 -2.82 -4.83 19.19
N GLU A 188 -3.01 -3.86 18.30
CA GLU A 188 -4.26 -3.71 17.53
C GLU A 188 -3.97 -3.19 16.13
N ILE A 189 -4.46 -3.90 15.11
CA ILE A 189 -4.34 -3.49 13.71
C ILE A 189 -5.31 -2.33 13.43
N TRP A 190 -4.87 -1.38 12.59
CA TRP A 190 -5.79 -0.44 11.96
C TRP A 190 -6.57 -1.19 10.88
N PRO A 191 -7.90 -1.33 10.98
CA PRO A 191 -8.69 -2.06 9.99
C PRO A 191 -8.49 -1.49 8.58
N LEU A 192 -8.27 -2.38 7.62
CA LEU A 192 -8.17 -2.00 6.22
C LEU A 192 -9.48 -2.30 5.51
N LEU A 193 -9.81 -1.50 4.50
CA LEU A 193 -10.82 -1.85 3.52
C LEU A 193 -10.15 -2.69 2.43
N HIS A 194 -10.83 -3.75 2.01
CA HIS A 194 -10.37 -4.61 0.92
C HIS A 194 -11.55 -5.04 0.05
N GLY A 195 -11.37 -5.03 -1.26
CA GLY A 195 -12.33 -5.51 -2.24
C GLY A 195 -11.64 -6.10 -3.46
N VAL A 196 -12.34 -6.94 -4.20
CA VAL A 196 -11.89 -7.43 -5.52
C VAL A 196 -12.66 -6.64 -6.57
N LEU A 197 -11.94 -6.12 -7.56
CA LEU A 197 -12.53 -5.42 -8.69
C LEU A 197 -13.13 -6.44 -9.65
N LYS A 198 -14.35 -6.18 -10.14
CA LYS A 198 -14.97 -7.00 -11.19
C LYS A 198 -14.15 -6.97 -12.47
N ASP A 199 -13.70 -5.77 -12.85
CA ASP A 199 -12.85 -5.54 -14.00
C ASP A 199 -11.47 -5.08 -13.49
N PRO A 200 -10.40 -5.88 -13.72
CA PRO A 200 -9.06 -5.49 -13.35
C PRO A 200 -8.59 -4.26 -14.15
N ILE A 201 -7.90 -3.34 -13.50
CA ILE A 201 -7.45 -2.08 -14.10
C ILE A 201 -6.10 -2.19 -14.83
N HIS A 202 -5.43 -3.34 -14.72
CA HIS A 202 -4.10 -3.56 -15.28
C HIS A 202 -4.15 -4.18 -16.68
N ASN A 203 -5.22 -4.01 -17.44
CA ASN A 203 -5.25 -4.48 -18.82
C ASN A 203 -4.69 -3.39 -19.76
N TRP A 204 -4.09 -3.81 -20.87
CA TRP A 204 -3.73 -2.88 -21.94
C TRP A 204 -5.00 -2.42 -22.67
N GLU A 205 -5.07 -1.13 -22.94
CA GLU A 205 -6.14 -0.49 -23.67
C GLU A 205 -5.56 0.23 -24.89
N ALA A 206 -6.24 0.13 -26.03
CA ALA A 206 -5.82 0.83 -27.24
C ALA A 206 -6.13 2.33 -27.10
N ASP A 207 -5.14 3.19 -27.28
CA ASP A 207 -5.30 4.65 -27.11
C ASP A 207 -5.72 5.38 -28.39
N GLY A 208 -6.08 4.62 -29.43
CA GLY A 208 -6.32 5.12 -30.78
C GLY A 208 -5.01 5.35 -31.54
N GLY A 209 -4.78 4.56 -32.59
CA GLY A 209 -3.52 4.52 -33.35
C GLY A 209 -2.73 3.24 -33.05
N ASP A 210 -1.40 3.33 -33.15
CA ASP A 210 -0.47 2.20 -32.92
C ASP A 210 0.08 2.14 -31.49
N THR A 211 -0.62 2.76 -30.52
CA THR A 211 -0.20 2.84 -29.12
C THR A 211 -1.21 2.21 -28.18
N GLU A 212 -0.70 1.59 -27.12
CA GLU A 212 -1.48 1.02 -26.02
C GLU A 212 -1.06 1.69 -24.71
N SER A 213 -2.01 1.92 -23.81
CA SER A 213 -1.75 2.33 -22.42
C SER A 213 -2.25 1.28 -21.45
N ARG A 214 -1.83 1.44 -20.20
CA ARG A 214 -2.22 0.57 -19.10
C ARG A 214 -2.39 1.41 -17.85
N LEU A 215 -3.54 1.29 -17.19
CA LEU A 215 -3.75 1.94 -15.91
C LEU A 215 -3.01 1.18 -14.80
N ILE A 216 -2.11 1.87 -14.09
CA ILE A 216 -1.28 1.26 -13.06
C ILE A 216 -2.03 1.19 -11.72
N TYR A 217 -2.61 2.32 -11.30
CA TYR A 217 -3.40 2.44 -10.09
C TYR A 217 -4.46 3.54 -10.26
N ARG A 218 -5.48 3.51 -9.40
CA ARG A 218 -6.45 4.60 -9.20
C ARG A 218 -6.60 4.84 -7.71
N TYR A 219 -6.83 6.08 -7.30
CA TYR A 219 -7.12 6.35 -5.89
C TYR A 219 -8.19 7.43 -5.73
N SER A 220 -8.79 7.47 -4.54
CA SER A 220 -9.69 8.54 -4.15
C SER A 220 -9.59 8.78 -2.65
N ILE A 221 -9.74 10.05 -2.26
CA ILE A 221 -9.92 10.43 -0.86
C ILE A 221 -11.17 11.31 -0.76
N PHE A 222 -12.09 10.95 0.12
CA PHE A 222 -13.39 11.62 0.21
C PHE A 222 -13.98 11.54 1.62
N GLU A 223 -14.93 12.43 1.89
CA GLU A 223 -15.68 12.47 3.13
C GLU A 223 -17.06 11.80 2.96
N LEU A 224 -17.34 10.83 3.81
CA LEU A 224 -18.63 10.16 3.89
C LEU A 224 -19.48 10.74 5.01
N LYS A 225 -20.31 11.73 4.65
CA LYS A 225 -21.14 12.49 5.61
C LYS A 225 -22.15 11.65 6.40
N ARG A 226 -22.63 10.53 5.83
CA ARG A 226 -23.73 9.73 6.38
C ARG A 226 -23.34 8.90 7.61
N TYR A 227 -22.04 8.75 7.89
CA TYR A 227 -21.52 8.12 9.10
C TYR A 227 -20.43 9.01 9.69
N GLN A 228 -20.76 9.87 10.65
CA GLN A 228 -19.76 10.59 11.48
C GLN A 228 -18.70 11.38 10.68
N ASN A 229 -18.99 11.80 9.44
CA ASN A 229 -18.04 12.50 8.57
C ASN A 229 -16.71 11.74 8.42
N LEU A 230 -16.78 10.44 8.13
CA LEU A 230 -15.59 9.61 7.93
C LEU A 230 -14.82 10.04 6.70
N VAL A 231 -13.52 10.25 6.86
CA VAL A 231 -12.60 10.49 5.74
C VAL A 231 -12.00 9.17 5.32
N ILE A 232 -12.20 8.79 4.05
CA ILE A 232 -11.86 7.47 3.53
C ILE A 232 -10.91 7.64 2.36
N PHE A 233 -9.80 6.90 2.39
CA PHE A 233 -8.89 6.73 1.27
C PHE A 233 -9.07 5.36 0.65
N LEU A 234 -9.23 5.29 -0.67
CA LEU A 234 -9.28 4.05 -1.46
C LEU A 234 -8.14 4.07 -2.49
N PHE A 235 -7.54 2.91 -2.72
CA PHE A 235 -6.41 2.69 -3.61
C PHE A 235 -6.60 1.37 -4.37
N ASP A 236 -6.81 1.47 -5.67
CA ASP A 236 -6.98 0.35 -6.59
C ASP A 236 -5.66 0.06 -7.28
N ILE A 237 -5.27 -1.21 -7.32
CA ILE A 237 -4.12 -1.69 -8.07
C ILE A 237 -4.40 -3.11 -8.57
N GLY A 238 -4.12 -3.36 -9.86
CA GLY A 238 -4.31 -4.68 -10.43
C GLY A 238 -5.78 -5.10 -10.47
N SER A 239 -6.17 -6.07 -9.65
CA SER A 239 -7.57 -6.53 -9.51
C SER A 239 -8.12 -6.31 -8.10
N GLU A 240 -7.42 -5.55 -7.26
CA GLU A 240 -7.76 -5.36 -5.86
C GLU A 240 -7.94 -3.89 -5.53
N ARG A 241 -8.86 -3.65 -4.58
CA ARG A 241 -9.09 -2.36 -3.93
C ARG A 241 -8.63 -2.48 -2.49
N TYR A 242 -7.77 -1.56 -2.09
CA TYR A 242 -7.36 -1.35 -0.71
C TYR A 242 -7.92 -0.02 -0.21
N GLY A 243 -8.02 0.15 1.10
CA GLY A 243 -8.38 1.43 1.66
C GLY A 243 -8.19 1.52 3.16
N ILE A 244 -8.29 2.74 3.66
CA ILE A 244 -8.15 3.06 5.07
C ILE A 244 -9.07 4.21 5.45
N VAL A 245 -9.64 4.11 6.65
CA VAL A 245 -10.43 5.19 7.25
C VAL A 245 -9.46 6.07 8.04
N CYS A 246 -9.44 7.37 7.73
CA CYS A 246 -8.35 8.26 8.10
C CYS A 246 -8.52 8.91 9.47
N ASN A 247 -9.76 9.25 9.83
CA ASN A 247 -10.08 10.00 11.04
C ASN A 247 -10.74 9.16 12.15
N GLN A 248 -10.91 7.85 11.93
CA GLN A 248 -11.47 6.94 12.93
C GLN A 248 -10.96 5.50 12.73
N LYS A 249 -10.27 4.95 13.73
CA LYS A 249 -9.69 3.60 13.66
C LYS A 249 -10.75 2.50 13.58
N PHE A 250 -11.83 2.61 14.36
CA PHE A 250 -12.90 1.62 14.43
C PHE A 250 -14.25 2.30 14.13
N PRO A 251 -14.55 2.57 12.85
CA PRO A 251 -15.85 3.10 12.46
C PRO A 251 -16.94 2.05 12.63
N ASN A 252 -18.20 2.48 12.50
CA ASN A 252 -19.31 1.53 12.44
C ASN A 252 -19.10 0.54 11.27
N PRO A 253 -19.12 -0.79 11.50
CA PRO A 253 -18.88 -1.77 10.44
C PRO A 253 -19.82 -1.63 9.24
N ARG A 254 -21.03 -1.12 9.43
CA ARG A 254 -22.02 -0.89 8.36
C ARG A 254 -21.62 0.20 7.36
N VAL A 255 -20.51 0.92 7.61
CA VAL A 255 -19.98 1.88 6.64
C VAL A 255 -19.71 1.22 5.29
N VAL A 256 -19.26 -0.04 5.29
CA VAL A 256 -18.94 -0.78 4.06
C VAL A 256 -20.15 -1.00 3.16
N ASP A 257 -21.36 -1.02 3.73
CA ASP A 257 -22.62 -1.19 2.97
C ASP A 257 -22.88 0.00 2.02
N GLN A 258 -22.24 1.15 2.28
CA GLN A 258 -22.30 2.35 1.44
C GLN A 258 -21.09 2.50 0.51
N LEU A 259 -20.07 1.67 0.68
CA LEU A 259 -18.84 1.71 -0.12
C LEU A 259 -18.94 0.74 -1.29
N ILE A 260 -19.91 1.03 -2.17
CA ILE A 260 -20.14 0.34 -3.42
C ILE A 260 -19.91 1.37 -4.53
N ASP A 261 -18.95 1.11 -5.42
CA ASP A 261 -18.70 2.03 -6.53
C ASP A 261 -19.70 1.85 -7.68
N VAL A 262 -19.55 2.66 -8.72
CA VAL A 262 -20.42 2.68 -9.90
C VAL A 262 -20.43 1.35 -10.66
N ASP A 263 -19.34 0.58 -10.57
CA ASP A 263 -19.20 -0.74 -11.20
C ASP A 263 -19.76 -1.85 -10.28
N GLY A 264 -20.20 -1.50 -9.07
CA GLY A 264 -20.74 -2.41 -8.08
C GLY A 264 -19.66 -3.20 -7.31
N ASN A 265 -18.41 -2.72 -7.31
CA ASN A 265 -17.34 -3.28 -6.48
C ASN A 265 -17.61 -2.94 -5.02
N LYS A 266 -17.53 -3.95 -4.16
CA LYS A 266 -17.74 -3.81 -2.72
C LYS A 266 -16.42 -3.93 -1.98
N VAL A 267 -16.35 -3.30 -0.81
CA VAL A 267 -15.26 -3.52 0.14
C VAL A 267 -15.78 -4.19 1.40
N GLN A 268 -14.88 -4.86 2.11
CA GLN A 268 -15.08 -5.36 3.46
C GLN A 268 -13.89 -4.93 4.32
N PHE A 269 -14.07 -4.95 5.63
CA PHE A 269 -12.93 -4.75 6.51
C PHE A 269 -12.09 -6.03 6.63
N ILE A 270 -10.78 -5.85 6.68
CA ILE A 270 -9.81 -6.86 7.09
C ILE A 270 -9.16 -6.38 8.38
N TRP A 271 -9.26 -7.21 9.42
CA TRP A 271 -8.58 -7.00 10.70
C TRP A 271 -8.25 -8.35 11.36
N TYR A 272 -7.31 -8.33 12.31
CA TYR A 272 -7.07 -9.46 13.21
C TYR A 272 -7.46 -9.04 14.63
N PRO A 273 -8.51 -9.66 15.24
CA PRO A 273 -9.03 -9.21 16.53
C PRO A 273 -8.05 -9.49 17.68
N ASN A 274 -7.19 -10.50 17.55
CA ASN A 274 -6.03 -10.76 18.42
C ASN A 274 -4.96 -11.47 17.59
N PHE A 275 -3.80 -10.84 17.40
CA PHE A 275 -2.67 -11.41 16.64
C PHE A 275 -1.39 -11.50 17.49
N ARG A 276 -1.52 -11.38 18.81
CA ARG A 276 -0.45 -11.75 19.75
C ARG A 276 -0.41 -13.26 19.92
#